data_AF-A0A518WF83-F1
#
_entry.id   AF-A0A518WF83-F1
#
_cell.length_a   1.000
_cell.length_b   1.000
_cell.length_c   1.000
_cell.angle_alpha   90.00
_cell.angle_beta   90.00
_cell.angle_gamma   90.00
#
_symmetry.space_group_name_H-M   'P 1'
#
loop_
_entity.id
_entity.type
_entity.pdbx_description
1 polymer ?
#
loop_
_entity_poly.entity_id
_entity_poly.type
_entity_poly.pdbx_seq_one_letter_code
_entity_poly.pdbx_strand_id
1 'polypeptide(L)'
;MDARDYADELGSILATRTAEVASRLARFRLAAEEAGGDVEGIFIDVFVDQDGEGPFDVWVRFCGDAAFALHQRFDEERHLFGVDWGEEGWEPDVPGRPRGWTRDDLERAVLEVVTEWISPVIPQGPPDKFWRISTPDGVTA
;
A
#
# COMPACT_ATOMS: atom_id res chain seq x y z
N MET A 1 15.17 15.33 11.00
CA MET A 1 14.10 14.34 11.06
C MET A 1 14.71 13.04 11.52
N ASP A 2 14.19 12.50 12.60
CA ASP A 2 14.49 11.14 13.02
C ASP A 2 13.41 10.16 12.51
N ALA A 3 13.51 8.89 12.90
CA ALA A 3 12.60 7.84 12.46
C ALA A 3 11.14 8.08 12.89
N ARG A 4 10.94 8.65 14.08
CA ARG A 4 9.62 8.85 14.64
C ARG A 4 8.95 10.05 13.99
N ASP A 5 9.68 11.15 13.83
CA ASP A 5 9.21 12.32 13.10
C ASP A 5 8.78 11.92 11.67
N TYR A 6 9.59 11.09 10.99
CA TYR A 6 9.26 10.56 9.66
C TYR A 6 7.96 9.76 9.65
N ALA A 7 7.79 8.85 10.60
CA ALA A 7 6.60 8.01 10.70
C ALA A 7 5.33 8.81 11.00
N ASP A 8 5.41 9.77 11.93
CA ASP A 8 4.29 10.63 12.32
C ASP A 8 3.85 11.53 11.15
N GLU A 9 4.81 12.09 10.40
CA GLU A 9 4.54 12.94 9.23
C GLU A 9 3.93 12.14 8.08
N LEU A 10 4.56 11.02 7.70
CA LEU A 10 4.04 10.14 6.64
C LEU A 10 2.66 9.57 7.01
N GLY A 11 2.48 9.12 8.25
CA GLY A 11 1.21 8.62 8.76
C GLY A 11 0.10 9.66 8.68
N SER A 12 0.40 10.92 8.96
CA SER A 12 -0.56 12.02 8.83
C SER A 12 -1.00 12.25 7.38
N ILE A 13 -0.09 12.13 6.42
CA ILE A 13 -0.40 12.23 4.98
C ILE A 13 -1.28 11.06 4.55
N LEU A 14 -0.90 9.83 4.90
CA LEU A 14 -1.68 8.63 4.58
C LEU A 14 -3.09 8.69 5.19
N ALA A 15 -3.22 9.23 6.41
CA ALA A 15 -4.50 9.38 7.09
C ALA A 15 -5.52 10.21 6.29
N THR A 16 -5.07 11.12 5.42
CA THR A 16 -5.95 11.91 4.55
C THR A 16 -6.66 11.05 3.49
N ARG A 17 -6.11 9.87 3.17
CA ARG A 17 -6.62 8.94 2.15
C ARG A 17 -7.39 7.75 2.73
N THR A 18 -7.45 7.63 4.06
CA THR A 18 -8.04 6.48 4.76
C THR A 18 -9.47 6.16 4.31
N ALA A 19 -10.35 7.15 4.19
CA ALA A 19 -11.75 6.91 3.84
C ALA A 19 -11.92 6.40 2.40
N GLU A 20 -11.14 6.94 1.47
CA GLU A 20 -11.10 6.53 0.06
C GLU A 20 -10.57 5.11 -0.07
N VAL A 21 -9.44 4.82 0.58
CA VAL A 21 -8.80 3.50 0.58
C VAL A 21 -9.69 2.45 1.21
N ALA A 22 -10.29 2.71 2.38
CA ALA A 22 -11.24 1.80 3.01
C ALA A 22 -12.41 1.43 2.08
N SER A 23 -12.95 2.42 1.35
CA SER A 23 -14.03 2.21 0.38
C SER A 23 -13.59 1.35 -0.80
N ARG A 24 -12.35 1.49 -1.29
CA ARG A 24 -11.78 0.64 -2.34
C ARG A 24 -11.55 -0.79 -1.85
N LEU A 25 -10.93 -0.96 -0.68
CA LEU A 25 -10.66 -2.28 -0.10
C LEU A 25 -11.96 -3.08 0.12
N ALA A 26 -13.03 -2.42 0.57
CA ALA A 26 -14.34 -3.06 0.72
C ALA A 26 -14.89 -3.57 -0.63
N ARG A 27 -14.72 -2.81 -1.72
CA ARG A 27 -15.14 -3.24 -3.07
C ARG A 27 -14.29 -4.40 -3.58
N PHE A 28 -12.99 -4.40 -3.32
CA PHE A 28 -12.12 -5.51 -3.69
C PHE A 28 -12.49 -6.78 -2.95
N ARG A 29 -12.82 -6.66 -1.66
CA ARG A 29 -13.32 -7.78 -0.85
C ARG A 29 -14.59 -8.36 -1.45
N LEU A 30 -15.59 -7.52 -1.72
CA LEU A 30 -16.86 -7.98 -2.31
C LEU A 30 -16.65 -8.68 -3.65
N ALA A 31 -15.84 -8.10 -4.54
CA ALA A 31 -15.56 -8.72 -5.83
C ALA A 31 -14.80 -10.04 -5.72
N ALA A 32 -13.92 -10.18 -4.73
CA ALA A 32 -13.26 -11.44 -4.46
C ALA A 32 -14.22 -12.50 -3.91
N GLU A 33 -15.19 -12.12 -3.07
CA GLU A 33 -16.26 -13.01 -2.60
C GLU A 33 -17.18 -13.44 -3.75
N GLU A 34 -17.51 -12.52 -4.68
CA GLU A 34 -18.30 -12.82 -5.89
C GLU A 34 -17.58 -13.83 -6.81
N ALA A 35 -16.26 -13.74 -6.90
CA ALA A 35 -15.42 -14.69 -7.64
C ALA A 35 -15.25 -16.04 -6.91
N GLY A 36 -15.64 -16.13 -5.64
CA GLY A 36 -15.63 -17.37 -4.88
C GLY A 36 -14.22 -17.92 -4.63
N GLY A 37 -14.07 -19.24 -4.77
CA GLY A 37 -12.81 -19.94 -4.50
C GLY A 37 -11.68 -19.66 -5.50
N ASP A 38 -11.96 -18.91 -6.57
CA ASP A 38 -10.99 -18.59 -7.62
C ASP A 38 -10.05 -17.43 -7.22
N VAL A 39 -10.28 -16.82 -6.05
CA VAL A 39 -9.36 -15.86 -5.43
C VAL A 39 -8.76 -16.45 -4.16
N GLU A 40 -7.45 -16.61 -4.17
CA GLU A 40 -6.68 -17.20 -3.07
C GLU A 40 -6.24 -16.17 -2.03
N GLY A 41 -6.19 -14.89 -2.41
CA GLY A 41 -5.78 -13.80 -1.54
C GLY A 41 -5.68 -12.46 -2.25
N ILE A 42 -5.51 -11.41 -1.44
CA ILE A 42 -5.27 -10.05 -1.88
C ILE A 42 -4.00 -9.53 -1.20
N PHE A 43 -3.07 -9.05 -2.00
CA PHE A 43 -1.81 -8.48 -1.56
C PHE A 43 -1.88 -6.96 -1.69
N ILE A 44 -1.34 -6.26 -0.69
CA ILE A 44 -1.06 -4.83 -0.71
C ILE A 44 0.46 -4.74 -0.84
N ASP A 45 0.92 -4.42 -2.04
CA ASP A 45 2.33 -4.35 -2.36
C ASP A 45 2.81 -2.89 -2.24
N VAL A 46 3.88 -2.68 -1.47
CA VAL A 46 4.51 -1.38 -1.24
C VAL A 46 5.83 -1.32 -2.00
N PHE A 47 5.99 -0.32 -2.84
CA PHE A 47 7.17 -0.13 -3.70
C PHE A 47 7.83 1.19 -3.38
N VAL A 48 9.07 1.17 -2.88
CA VAL A 48 9.89 2.38 -2.78
C VAL A 48 10.76 2.50 -4.02
N ASP A 49 10.84 3.71 -4.57
CA ASP A 49 11.63 4.01 -5.75
C ASP A 49 13.11 3.57 -5.59
N GLN A 50 13.76 3.30 -6.72
CA GLN A 50 15.15 2.84 -6.77
C GLN A 50 16.14 3.86 -6.20
N ASP A 51 15.86 5.15 -6.36
CA ASP A 51 16.73 6.20 -5.82
C ASP A 51 16.59 6.36 -4.30
N GLY A 52 15.50 5.85 -3.71
CA GLY A 52 15.27 5.80 -2.27
C GLY A 52 15.21 7.18 -1.62
N GLU A 53 14.69 8.18 -2.33
CA GLU A 53 14.66 9.57 -1.85
C GLU A 53 13.34 9.95 -1.14
N GLY A 54 12.28 9.16 -1.32
CA GLY A 54 10.96 9.46 -0.76
C GLY A 54 9.77 8.90 -1.54
N PRO A 55 9.78 8.80 -2.89
CA PRO A 55 8.64 8.32 -3.64
C PRO A 55 8.37 6.83 -3.39
N PHE A 56 7.09 6.51 -3.29
CA PHE A 56 6.64 5.13 -3.16
C PHE A 56 5.21 4.98 -3.66
N ASP A 57 4.86 3.75 -4.00
CA ASP A 57 3.53 3.36 -4.43
C ASP A 57 2.98 2.22 -3.56
N VAL A 58 1.67 2.23 -3.37
CA VAL A 58 0.90 1.20 -2.68
C VAL A 58 -0.15 0.65 -3.64
N TRP A 59 -0.01 -0.62 -3.99
CA TRP A 59 -0.84 -1.28 -4.99
C TRP A 59 -1.57 -2.49 -4.42
N VAL A 60 -2.75 -2.77 -4.96
CA VAL A 60 -3.46 -4.03 -4.71
C VAL A 60 -3.21 -5.03 -5.82
N ARG A 61 -2.94 -6.28 -5.43
CA ARG A 61 -2.79 -7.42 -6.32
C ARG A 61 -3.63 -8.60 -5.84
N PHE A 62 -4.59 -9.01 -6.66
CA PHE A 62 -5.31 -10.27 -6.50
C PHE A 62 -4.42 -11.48 -6.85
N CYS A 63 -4.66 -12.62 -6.19
CA CYS A 63 -4.03 -13.91 -6.44
C CYS A 63 -5.10 -14.99 -6.65
N GLY A 64 -4.82 -15.97 -7.50
CA GLY A 64 -5.76 -17.04 -7.89
C GLY A 64 -6.20 -16.95 -9.36
N ASP A 65 -7.04 -17.89 -9.79
CA ASP A 65 -7.50 -18.04 -11.18
C ASP A 65 -8.30 -16.82 -11.69
N ALA A 66 -9.00 -16.12 -10.80
CA ALA A 66 -9.75 -14.91 -11.15
C ALA A 66 -8.92 -13.62 -11.14
N ALA A 67 -7.63 -13.68 -10.76
CA ALA A 67 -6.81 -12.48 -10.54
C ALA A 67 -6.73 -11.57 -11.77
N PHE A 68 -6.52 -12.14 -12.96
CA PHE A 68 -6.39 -11.36 -14.20
C PHE A 68 -7.67 -10.59 -14.54
N ALA A 69 -8.84 -11.19 -14.35
CA ALA A 69 -10.12 -10.53 -14.59
C ALA A 69 -10.37 -9.40 -13.58
N LEU A 70 -10.01 -9.62 -12.31
CA LEU A 70 -10.11 -8.60 -11.26
C LEU A 70 -9.12 -7.46 -11.46
N HIS A 71 -7.89 -7.74 -11.91
CA HIS A 71 -6.92 -6.70 -12.26
C HIS A 71 -7.45 -5.80 -13.36
N GLN A 72 -8.01 -6.36 -14.44
CA GLN A 72 -8.63 -5.55 -15.50
C GLN A 72 -9.87 -4.80 -15.04
N ARG A 73 -10.71 -5.40 -14.18
CA ARG A 73 -11.94 -4.77 -13.66
C ARG A 73 -11.63 -3.51 -12.84
N PHE A 74 -10.54 -3.55 -12.06
CA PHE A 74 -10.19 -2.49 -11.11
C PHE A 74 -8.94 -1.70 -11.51
N ASP A 75 -8.43 -1.88 -12.72
CA ASP A 75 -7.13 -1.43 -13.22
C ASP A 75 -6.47 -0.30 -12.40
N GLU A 76 -6.88 0.95 -12.62
CA GLU A 76 -6.37 2.15 -11.94
C GLU A 76 -6.74 2.21 -10.45
N GLU A 77 -7.90 1.67 -10.06
CA GLU A 77 -8.37 1.69 -8.67
C GLU A 77 -7.48 0.88 -7.72
N ARG A 78 -6.73 -0.10 -8.26
CA ARG A 78 -5.76 -0.88 -7.48
C ARG A 78 -4.61 -0.03 -6.97
N HIS A 79 -4.36 1.13 -7.55
CA HIS A 79 -3.43 2.10 -7.01
C HIS A 79 -4.08 2.79 -5.80
N LEU A 80 -3.65 2.41 -4.59
CA LEU A 80 -4.21 2.97 -3.36
C LEU A 80 -3.60 4.32 -3.01
N PHE A 81 -2.30 4.47 -3.27
CA PHE A 81 -1.52 5.66 -2.98
C PHE A 81 -0.25 5.64 -3.82
N GLY A 82 0.14 6.79 -4.38
CA GLY A 82 1.40 6.97 -5.07
C GLY A 82 1.92 8.37 -4.84
N VAL A 83 3.23 8.54 -5.03
CA VAL A 83 3.93 9.81 -4.92
C VAL A 83 4.55 10.13 -6.27
N ASP A 84 3.99 11.13 -6.96
CA ASP A 84 4.41 11.53 -8.29
C ASP A 84 5.14 12.87 -8.28
N TRP A 85 5.99 13.11 -9.28
CA TRP A 85 6.63 14.43 -9.43
C TRP A 85 5.67 15.41 -10.12
N GLY A 86 5.15 16.35 -9.34
CA GLY A 86 4.30 17.45 -9.75
C GLY A 86 5.06 18.71 -10.16
N GLU A 87 4.34 19.82 -10.31
CA GLU A 87 4.92 21.10 -10.74
C GLU A 87 5.80 21.74 -9.64
N GLU A 88 5.46 21.52 -8.37
CA GLU A 88 6.10 22.15 -7.20
C GLU A 88 6.99 21.19 -6.41
N GLY A 89 7.03 19.91 -6.77
CA GLY A 89 7.74 18.85 -6.06
C GLY A 89 6.94 17.55 -6.04
N TRP A 90 7.18 16.70 -5.04
CA TRP A 90 6.43 15.47 -4.87
C TRP A 90 4.97 15.75 -4.49
N GLU A 91 4.04 15.05 -5.13
CA GLU A 91 2.61 15.12 -4.84
C GLU A 91 2.08 13.72 -4.53
N PRO A 92 1.59 13.46 -3.30
CA PRO A 92 1.58 14.38 -2.15
C PRO A 92 3.00 14.69 -1.63
N ASP A 93 3.14 15.82 -0.93
CA ASP A 93 4.41 16.26 -0.32
C ASP A 93 4.77 15.34 0.84
N VAL A 94 5.51 14.27 0.54
CA VAL A 94 5.97 13.27 1.52
C VAL A 94 7.29 13.67 2.14
N PRO A 95 7.54 13.29 3.41
CA PRO A 95 8.81 13.56 4.05
C PRO A 95 9.94 12.89 3.26
N GLY A 96 11.00 13.67 2.99
CA GLY A 96 12.21 13.13 2.38
C GLY A 96 12.93 12.14 3.31
N ARG A 97 13.76 11.28 2.73
CA ARG A 97 14.54 10.29 3.50
C ARG A 97 15.37 10.94 4.62
N PRO A 98 15.26 10.47 5.88
CA PRO A 98 16.11 10.89 6.99
C PRO A 98 17.62 10.72 6.71
N ARG A 99 18.43 11.62 7.27
CA ARG A 99 19.89 11.58 7.06
C ARG A 99 20.50 10.32 7.67
N GLY A 100 21.31 9.63 6.87
CA GLY A 100 22.01 8.41 7.28
C GLY A 100 21.23 7.12 7.05
N TRP A 101 19.99 7.20 6.56
CA TRP A 101 19.23 6.02 6.14
C TRP A 101 19.70 5.49 4.79
N THR A 102 19.77 4.18 4.68
CA THR A 102 19.87 3.49 3.39
C THR A 102 18.50 3.43 2.70
N ARG A 103 18.46 2.92 1.47
CA ARG A 103 17.20 2.61 0.79
C ARG A 103 16.41 1.56 1.58
N ASP A 104 17.07 0.53 2.10
CA ASP A 104 16.43 -0.52 2.89
C ASP A 104 15.83 0.00 4.20
N ASP A 105 16.48 0.98 4.83
CA ASP A 105 15.92 1.63 6.02
C ASP A 105 14.66 2.43 5.69
N LEU A 106 14.66 3.13 4.55
CA LEU A 106 13.47 3.83 4.06
C LEU A 106 12.35 2.85 3.70
N GLU A 107 12.65 1.80 2.95
CA GLU A 107 11.66 0.77 2.56
C GLU A 107 11.01 0.13 3.78
N ARG A 108 11.80 -0.22 4.80
CA ARG A 108 11.28 -0.76 6.05
C ARG A 108 10.36 0.23 6.76
N ALA A 109 10.78 1.49 6.89
CA ALA A 109 9.97 2.50 7.56
C ALA A 109 8.66 2.79 6.83
N VAL A 110 8.70 2.91 5.50
CA VAL A 110 7.48 3.09 4.67
C VAL A 110 6.56 1.88 4.83
N LEU A 111 7.09 0.66 4.76
CA LEU A 111 6.31 -0.56 4.94
C LEU A 111 5.64 -0.59 6.33
N GLU A 112 6.37 -0.26 7.39
CA GLU A 112 5.83 -0.21 8.76
C GLU A 112 4.69 0.79 8.87
N VAL A 113 4.90 2.03 8.40
CA VAL A 113 3.89 3.09 8.47
C VAL A 113 2.66 2.76 7.61
N VAL A 114 2.85 2.24 6.40
CA VAL A 114 1.74 1.80 5.53
C VAL A 114 0.98 0.64 6.19
N THR A 115 1.68 -0.29 6.85
CA THR A 115 1.07 -1.40 7.56
C THR A 115 0.21 -0.91 8.72
N GLU A 116 0.72 -0.01 9.54
CA GLU A 116 -0.03 0.59 10.65
C GLU A 116 -1.25 1.36 10.16
N TRP A 117 -1.13 2.07 9.04
CA TRP A 117 -2.22 2.82 8.42
C TRP A 117 -3.31 1.91 7.85
N ILE A 118 -2.95 0.86 7.10
CA ILE A 118 -3.92 0.06 6.34
C ILE A 118 -4.54 -1.07 7.15
N SER A 119 -3.81 -1.63 8.12
CA SER A 119 -4.29 -2.73 8.99
C SER A 119 -5.67 -2.48 9.62
N PRO A 120 -5.98 -1.31 10.22
CA PRO A 120 -7.28 -1.07 10.83
C PRO A 120 -8.43 -0.91 9.82
N VAL A 121 -8.15 -0.67 8.54
CA VAL A 121 -9.17 -0.47 7.49
C VAL A 121 -9.35 -1.66 6.56
N ILE A 122 -8.46 -2.66 6.63
CA ILE A 122 -8.64 -3.91 5.89
C ILE A 122 -9.96 -4.58 6.32
N PRO A 123 -10.85 -4.93 5.38
CA PRO A 123 -12.08 -5.65 5.67
C PRO A 123 -11.79 -6.96 6.40
N GLN A 124 -12.35 -7.10 7.60
CA GLN A 124 -12.25 -8.31 8.41
C GLN A 124 -13.21 -9.38 7.88
N GLY A 125 -12.80 -10.63 7.93
CA GLY A 125 -13.64 -11.76 7.53
C GLY A 125 -12.83 -12.96 7.04
N PRO A 126 -13.44 -14.14 6.97
CA PRO A 126 -12.77 -15.35 6.50
C PRO A 126 -12.46 -15.29 4.98
N PRO A 127 -11.41 -15.97 4.50
CA PRO A 127 -10.48 -16.77 5.29
C PRO A 127 -9.47 -15.91 6.06
N ASP A 128 -8.98 -16.41 7.20
CA ASP A 128 -7.86 -15.79 7.90
C ASP A 128 -6.66 -15.62 6.96
N LYS A 129 -5.95 -14.48 7.06
CA LYS A 129 -4.77 -14.14 6.24
C LYS A 129 -5.05 -14.06 4.74
N PHE A 130 -6.30 -13.75 4.35
CA PHE A 130 -6.67 -13.43 2.98
C PHE A 130 -5.95 -12.18 2.46
N TRP A 131 -5.75 -11.22 3.36
CA TRP A 131 -4.97 -10.01 3.10
C TRP A 131 -3.53 -10.17 3.55
N ARG A 132 -2.59 -9.69 2.74
CA ARG A 132 -1.16 -9.65 3.05
C ARG A 132 -0.56 -8.33 2.60
N ILE A 133 0.41 -7.82 3.35
CA ILE A 133 1.14 -6.59 3.02
C ILE A 133 2.60 -7.00 2.78
N SER A 134 3.16 -6.60 1.65
CA SER A 134 4.50 -7.03 1.23
C SER A 134 5.25 -5.95 0.47
N THR A 135 6.58 -6.06 0.46
CA THR A 135 7.44 -5.39 -0.52
C THR A 135 7.78 -6.35 -1.67
N PRO A 136 8.21 -5.85 -2.84
CA PRO A 136 8.65 -6.69 -3.97
C PRO A 136 9.75 -7.71 -3.62
N ASP A 137 10.62 -7.40 -2.65
CA ASP A 137 11.66 -8.31 -2.15
C ASP A 137 11.11 -9.45 -1.26
N GLY A 138 9.79 -9.49 -1.07
CA GLY A 138 9.11 -10.54 -0.30
C GLY A 138 9.18 -10.34 1.21
N VAL A 139 9.60 -9.16 1.68
CA VAL A 139 9.50 -8.80 3.10
C VAL A 139 8.03 -8.59 3.42
N THR A 140 7.54 -9.33 4.41
CA THR A 140 6.18 -9.20 4.94
C THR A 140 6.23 -8.55 6.31
N ALA A 141 5.34 -7.59 6.54
CA ALA A 141 5.08 -7.04 7.87
C ALA A 141 4.10 -7.93 8.67
#